data_AF-A0A9D3S6W5-F1
#
_entry.id   AF-A0A9D3S6W5-F1
#
_cell.length_a   1.000
_cell.length_b   1.000
_cell.length_c   1.000
_cell.angle_alpha   90.00
_cell.angle_beta   90.00
_cell.angle_gamma   90.00
#
_symmetry.space_group_name_H-M   'P 1'
#
loop_
_entity.id
_entity.type
_entity.pdbx_description
1 polymer ?
#
loop_
_entity_poly.entity_id
_entity_poly.type
_entity_poly.pdbx_seq_one_letter_code
_entity_poly.pdbx_strand_id
1 'polypeptide(L)'
;MIESLEAQGLQLAKEKQEYLDKLMEETEELCLQREQKEELERLNQVLEEEKQRFEEVVSELRTEQDQIKVELDGTAQSLKGVEVEKEELHSLTSLLQKSLEELSQEKQHTLELLRVKEQGWQEERAEKEVQEEHDPGLLKGNLRQIEEQMRRLLQEKEQAQDRLKENEQRARVLQQEREFYSTQAMALQKSLSELTVDKQQTEAELKAEIQARMELEQRLKQAEEALRSLEQGLSSLDCTKEKEERMKGDVSQLRKFFEECICAAEIEAKLPAIMKNAVYIHKAAARRIKSCRVQRKASRHHWAQLKHSKSFILSPDEEPSLEDLREKTARRYTCDSSFREKVFKIISHKDPGKADG
;
A
#
# COMPACT_ATOMS: atom_id res chain seq x y z
N MET A 1 32.76 -48.46 76.15
CA MET A 1 32.05 -49.25 75.11
C MET A 1 30.62 -48.74 74.91
N ILE A 2 29.84 -48.54 75.98
CA ILE A 2 28.49 -47.93 75.87
C ILE A 2 28.57 -46.47 75.39
N GLU A 3 29.41 -45.64 76.02
CA GLU A 3 29.60 -44.23 75.63
C GLU A 3 30.09 -44.05 74.18
N SER A 4 30.89 -44.98 73.64
CA SER A 4 31.32 -44.92 72.24
C SER A 4 30.20 -45.30 71.27
N LEU A 5 29.33 -46.23 71.66
CA LEU A 5 28.14 -46.59 70.88
C LEU A 5 27.10 -45.47 70.91
N GLU A 6 26.93 -44.78 72.04
CA GLU A 6 26.08 -43.60 72.17
C GLU A 6 26.60 -42.43 71.31
N ALA A 7 27.92 -42.17 71.32
CA ALA A 7 28.54 -41.17 70.47
C ALA A 7 28.39 -41.50 68.98
N GLN A 8 28.57 -42.77 68.59
CA GLN A 8 28.35 -43.23 67.21
C GLN A 8 26.87 -43.12 66.80
N GLY A 9 25.94 -43.45 67.69
CA GLY A 9 24.50 -43.28 67.44
C GLY A 9 24.11 -41.82 67.26
N LEU A 10 24.67 -40.92 68.07
CA LEU A 10 24.46 -39.47 67.94
C LEU A 10 25.06 -38.94 66.62
N GLN A 11 26.25 -39.40 66.25
CA GLN A 11 26.92 -39.06 64.99
C GLN A 11 26.06 -39.47 63.79
N LEU A 12 25.58 -40.73 63.77
CA LEU A 12 24.71 -41.25 62.71
C LEU A 12 23.38 -40.49 62.62
N ALA A 13 22.82 -40.07 63.75
CA ALA A 13 21.60 -39.26 63.76
C ALA A 13 21.82 -37.87 63.15
N LYS A 14 22.97 -37.24 63.43
CA LYS A 14 23.37 -35.94 62.85
C LYS A 14 23.60 -36.07 61.34
N GLU A 15 24.39 -37.05 60.92
CA GLU A 15 24.65 -37.30 59.50
C GLU A 15 23.34 -37.56 58.74
N LYS A 16 22.43 -38.36 59.30
CA LYS A 16 21.11 -38.60 58.72
C LYS A 16 20.30 -37.31 58.58
N GLN A 17 20.31 -36.43 59.59
CA GLN A 17 19.60 -35.16 59.51
C GLN A 17 20.20 -34.25 58.43
N GLU A 18 21.53 -34.14 58.37
CA GLU A 18 22.23 -33.36 57.33
C GLU A 18 21.94 -33.89 55.92
N TYR A 19 21.83 -35.21 55.74
CA TYR A 19 21.41 -35.79 54.46
C TYR A 19 19.96 -35.45 54.10
N LEU A 20 19.06 -35.44 55.08
CA LEU A 20 17.67 -35.05 54.86
C LEU A 20 17.56 -33.57 54.49
N ASP A 21 18.30 -32.70 55.18
CA ASP A 21 18.30 -31.26 54.92
C ASP A 21 18.82 -30.97 53.50
N LYS A 22 19.93 -31.58 53.08
CA LYS A 22 20.45 -31.46 51.70
C LYS A 22 19.45 -31.92 50.65
N LEU A 23 18.78 -33.05 50.90
CA LEU A 23 17.82 -33.61 49.96
C LEU A 23 16.56 -32.73 49.85
N MET A 24 16.17 -32.06 50.94
CA MET A 24 15.14 -31.02 50.91
C MET A 24 15.59 -29.80 50.10
N GLU A 25 16.80 -29.28 50.34
CA GLU A 25 17.37 -28.16 49.58
C GLU A 25 17.41 -28.46 48.06
N GLU A 26 17.94 -29.62 47.66
CA GLU A 26 17.96 -30.06 46.26
C GLU A 26 16.54 -30.16 45.67
N THR A 27 15.56 -30.60 46.45
CA THR A 27 14.16 -30.71 46.01
C THR A 27 13.54 -29.32 45.80
N GLU A 28 13.81 -28.37 46.69
CA GLU A 28 13.36 -26.98 46.58
C GLU A 28 13.99 -26.29 45.35
N GLU A 29 15.29 -26.48 45.12
CA GLU A 29 15.99 -25.95 43.94
C GLU A 29 15.41 -26.53 42.63
N LEU A 30 15.14 -27.83 42.59
CA LEU A 30 14.50 -28.47 41.43
C LEU A 30 13.08 -27.96 41.20
N CYS A 31 12.32 -27.69 42.26
CA CYS A 31 11.00 -27.07 42.16
C CYS A 31 11.08 -25.66 41.56
N LEU A 32 11.99 -24.81 42.06
CA LEU A 32 12.21 -23.46 41.52
C LEU A 32 12.63 -23.48 40.05
N GLN A 33 13.53 -24.39 39.67
CA GLN A 33 13.94 -24.55 38.27
C GLN A 33 12.78 -24.96 37.35
N ARG A 34 11.89 -25.84 37.83
CA ARG A 34 10.67 -26.22 37.09
C ARG A 34 9.73 -25.04 36.91
N GLU A 35 9.48 -24.27 37.97
CA GLU A 35 8.64 -23.08 37.92
C GLU A 35 9.18 -22.05 36.92
N GLN A 36 10.48 -21.75 36.98
CA GLN A 36 11.14 -20.85 36.03
C GLN A 36 11.03 -21.35 34.59
N LYS A 37 11.18 -22.66 34.36
CA LYS A 37 11.03 -23.25 33.04
C LYS A 37 9.60 -23.12 32.51
N GLU A 38 8.60 -23.38 33.36
CA GLU A 38 7.19 -23.20 32.99
C GLU A 38 6.87 -21.73 32.67
N GLU A 39 7.40 -20.78 33.44
CA GLU A 39 7.24 -19.35 33.16
C GLU A 39 7.89 -18.95 31.83
N LEU A 40 9.07 -19.46 31.52
CA LEU A 40 9.73 -19.25 30.22
C LEU A 40 8.92 -19.85 29.07
N GLU A 41 8.35 -21.03 29.24
CA GLU A 41 7.49 -21.66 28.24
C GLU A 41 6.22 -20.83 28.00
N ARG A 42 5.57 -20.32 29.06
CA ARG A 42 4.42 -19.41 28.96
C ARG A 42 4.80 -18.11 28.25
N LEU A 43 5.93 -17.52 28.59
CA LEU A 43 6.40 -16.27 27.96
C LEU A 43 6.70 -16.49 26.46
N ASN A 44 7.34 -17.61 26.11
CA ASN A 44 7.60 -17.97 24.72
C ASN A 44 6.29 -18.11 23.91
N GLN A 45 5.26 -18.75 24.49
CA GLN A 45 3.94 -18.84 23.83
C GLN A 45 3.35 -17.46 23.56
N VAL A 46 3.37 -16.56 24.55
CA VAL A 46 2.86 -15.18 24.38
C VAL A 46 3.64 -14.43 23.30
N LEU A 47 4.97 -14.53 23.29
CA LEU A 47 5.82 -13.90 22.26
C LEU A 47 5.53 -14.44 20.86
N GLU A 48 5.30 -15.74 20.74
CA GLU A 48 5.00 -16.38 19.46
C GLU A 48 3.60 -16.00 18.95
N GLU A 49 2.61 -15.90 19.83
CA GLU A 49 1.30 -15.33 19.51
C GLU A 49 1.40 -13.87 19.06
N GLU A 50 2.17 -13.04 19.77
CA GLU A 50 2.38 -11.64 19.39
C GLU A 50 3.07 -11.52 18.03
N LYS A 51 4.09 -12.35 17.77
CA LYS A 51 4.77 -12.44 16.47
C LYS A 51 3.78 -12.80 15.36
N GLN A 52 2.93 -13.80 15.56
CA GLN A 52 1.91 -14.19 14.59
C GLN A 52 0.94 -13.03 14.30
N ARG A 53 0.45 -12.35 15.35
CA ARG A 53 -0.42 -11.16 15.20
C ARG A 53 0.27 -10.04 14.42
N PHE A 54 1.57 -9.82 14.63
CA PHE A 54 2.33 -8.84 13.85
C PHE A 54 2.45 -9.24 12.38
N GLU A 55 2.73 -10.52 12.10
CA GLU A 55 2.82 -11.05 10.73
C GLU A 55 1.48 -10.95 9.98
N GLU A 56 0.36 -11.24 10.66
CA GLU A 56 -1.00 -11.05 10.13
C GLU A 56 -1.25 -9.59 9.75
N VAL A 57 -0.97 -8.64 10.65
CA VAL A 57 -1.14 -7.20 10.37
C VAL A 57 -0.25 -6.74 9.21
N VAL A 58 0.98 -7.25 9.10
CA VAL A 58 1.86 -6.95 7.96
C VAL A 58 1.27 -7.48 6.66
N SER A 59 0.73 -8.71 6.68
CA SER A 59 0.08 -9.32 5.52
C SER A 59 -1.14 -8.52 5.07
N GLU A 60 -2.02 -8.14 6.01
CA GLU A 60 -3.18 -7.29 5.74
C GLU A 60 -2.79 -5.93 5.14
N LEU A 61 -1.76 -5.28 5.68
CA LEU A 61 -1.29 -4.01 5.14
C LEU A 61 -0.73 -4.15 3.72
N ARG A 62 -0.12 -5.29 3.39
CA ARG A 62 0.38 -5.57 2.03
C ARG A 62 -0.76 -5.83 1.05
N THR A 63 -1.75 -6.63 1.43
CA THR A 63 -2.92 -6.86 0.56
C THR A 63 -3.71 -5.57 0.32
N GLU A 64 -3.84 -4.71 1.34
CA GLU A 64 -4.40 -3.36 1.18
C GLU A 64 -3.57 -2.49 0.24
N GLN A 65 -2.23 -2.57 0.29
CA GLN A 65 -1.34 -1.85 -0.63
C GLN A 65 -1.59 -2.25 -2.08
N ASP A 66 -1.64 -3.56 -2.33
CA ASP A 66 -1.85 -4.11 -3.67
C ASP A 66 -3.23 -3.72 -4.20
N GLN A 67 -4.26 -3.77 -3.34
CA GLN A 67 -5.62 -3.33 -3.70
C GLN A 67 -5.66 -1.84 -4.07
N ILE A 68 -5.05 -0.96 -3.27
CA ILE A 68 -5.00 0.49 -3.57
C ILE A 68 -4.24 0.73 -4.87
N LYS A 69 -3.19 -0.04 -5.15
CA LYS A 69 -2.42 0.07 -6.39
C LYS A 69 -3.28 -0.27 -7.60
N VAL A 70 -4.02 -1.38 -7.54
CA VAL A 70 -4.96 -1.79 -8.60
C VAL A 70 -6.05 -0.73 -8.81
N GLU A 71 -6.61 -0.18 -7.72
CA GLU A 71 -7.62 0.88 -7.80
C GLU A 71 -7.05 2.17 -8.43
N LEU A 72 -5.84 2.56 -8.05
CA LEU A 72 -5.16 3.74 -8.61
C LEU A 72 -4.84 3.57 -10.09
N ASP A 73 -4.35 2.40 -10.49
CA ASP A 73 -4.07 2.06 -11.88
C ASP A 73 -5.37 2.06 -12.71
N GLY A 74 -6.46 1.51 -12.16
CA GLY A 74 -7.80 1.56 -12.76
C GLY A 74 -8.29 3.00 -12.97
N THR A 75 -8.23 3.85 -11.93
CA THR A 75 -8.60 5.27 -12.05
C THR A 75 -7.74 6.00 -13.09
N ALA A 76 -6.42 5.71 -13.14
CA ALA A 76 -5.53 6.32 -14.12
C ALA A 76 -5.85 5.90 -15.57
N GLN A 77 -6.24 4.64 -15.78
CA GLN A 77 -6.69 4.15 -17.10
C GLN A 77 -8.02 4.81 -17.51
N SER A 78 -9.00 4.91 -16.61
CA SER A 78 -10.26 5.59 -16.89
C SER A 78 -10.05 7.07 -17.22
N LEU A 79 -9.14 7.75 -16.51
CA LEU A 79 -8.82 9.16 -16.76
C LEU A 79 -8.20 9.36 -18.15
N LYS A 80 -7.28 8.48 -18.56
CA LYS A 80 -6.74 8.47 -19.93
C LYS A 80 -7.82 8.26 -21.00
N GLY A 81 -8.77 7.36 -20.74
CA GLY A 81 -9.91 7.15 -21.64
C GLY A 81 -10.74 8.43 -21.83
N VAL A 82 -11.04 9.13 -20.74
CA VAL A 82 -11.76 10.41 -20.78
C VAL A 82 -10.96 11.50 -21.51
N GLU A 83 -9.63 11.53 -21.36
CA GLU A 83 -8.76 12.46 -22.12
C GLU A 83 -8.84 12.21 -23.63
N VAL A 84 -8.76 10.95 -24.07
CA VAL A 84 -8.88 10.59 -25.49
C VAL A 84 -10.27 10.97 -26.03
N GLU A 85 -11.35 10.64 -25.31
CA GLU A 85 -12.71 11.04 -25.73
C GLU A 85 -12.86 12.57 -25.82
N LYS A 86 -12.21 13.32 -24.93
CA LYS A 86 -12.22 14.79 -24.96
C LYS A 86 -11.53 15.33 -26.21
N GLU A 87 -10.39 14.76 -26.60
CA GLU A 87 -9.68 15.11 -27.83
C GLU A 87 -10.54 14.81 -29.08
N GLU A 88 -11.16 13.64 -29.12
CA GLU A 88 -12.07 13.23 -30.20
C GLU A 88 -13.26 14.20 -30.32
N LEU A 89 -13.94 14.50 -29.21
CA LEU A 89 -15.07 15.45 -29.19
C LEU A 89 -14.64 16.87 -29.58
N HIS A 90 -13.43 17.30 -29.20
CA HIS A 90 -12.90 18.60 -29.60
C HIS A 90 -12.62 18.66 -31.10
N SER A 91 -12.06 17.59 -31.67
CA SER A 91 -11.82 17.46 -33.11
C SER A 91 -13.14 17.48 -33.90
N LEU A 92 -14.16 16.74 -33.43
CA LEU A 92 -15.50 16.70 -34.02
C LEU A 92 -16.18 18.08 -33.95
N THR A 93 -16.13 18.73 -32.79
CA THR A 93 -16.70 20.07 -32.61
C THR A 93 -16.04 21.09 -33.55
N SER A 94 -14.73 20.96 -33.78
CA SER A 94 -13.98 21.80 -34.71
C SER A 94 -14.37 21.54 -36.17
N LEU A 95 -14.60 20.28 -36.56
CA LEU A 95 -15.08 19.92 -37.90
C LEU A 95 -16.50 20.43 -38.14
N LEU A 96 -17.40 20.23 -37.18
CA LEU A 96 -18.78 20.74 -37.25
C LEU A 96 -18.81 22.27 -37.36
N GLN A 97 -17.92 22.96 -36.65
CA GLN A 97 -17.78 24.42 -36.74
C GLN A 97 -17.36 24.86 -38.14
N LYS A 98 -16.34 24.22 -38.74
CA LYS A 98 -15.90 24.53 -40.12
C LYS A 98 -17.00 24.27 -41.15
N SER A 99 -17.69 23.14 -41.04
CA SER A 99 -18.79 22.81 -41.95
C SER A 99 -19.96 23.81 -41.84
N LEU A 100 -20.27 24.28 -40.64
CA LEU A 100 -21.26 25.35 -40.43
C LEU A 100 -20.83 26.68 -41.06
N GLU A 101 -19.54 27.02 -41.00
CA GLU A 101 -18.98 28.22 -41.65
C GLU A 101 -19.07 28.13 -43.18
N GLU A 102 -18.72 26.98 -43.75
CA GLU A 102 -18.84 26.70 -45.20
C GLU A 102 -20.30 26.79 -45.68
N LEU A 103 -21.23 26.12 -44.99
CA LEU A 103 -22.67 26.21 -45.31
C LEU A 103 -23.21 27.64 -45.14
N SER A 104 -22.70 28.40 -44.17
CA SER A 104 -23.08 29.81 -44.01
C SER A 104 -22.59 30.66 -45.19
N GLN A 105 -21.38 30.42 -45.69
CA GLN A 105 -20.86 31.09 -46.89
C GLN A 105 -21.65 30.69 -48.14
N GLU A 106 -21.98 29.40 -48.29
CA GLU A 106 -22.82 28.91 -49.40
C GLU A 106 -24.23 29.50 -49.34
N LYS A 107 -24.81 29.62 -48.14
CA LYS A 107 -26.08 30.32 -47.92
C LYS A 107 -26.01 31.76 -48.39
N GLN A 108 -24.97 32.50 -48.01
CA GLN A 108 -24.76 33.89 -48.44
C GLN A 108 -24.64 33.99 -49.96
N HIS A 109 -23.83 33.13 -50.57
CA HIS A 109 -23.66 33.08 -52.03
C HIS A 109 -24.98 32.77 -52.76
N THR A 110 -25.76 31.81 -52.27
CA THR A 110 -27.07 31.44 -52.86
C THR A 110 -28.08 32.58 -52.75
N LEU A 111 -28.09 33.31 -51.62
CA LEU A 111 -28.92 34.51 -51.45
C LEU A 111 -28.49 35.65 -52.39
N GLU A 112 -27.19 35.80 -52.63
CA GLU A 112 -26.65 36.82 -53.52
C GLU A 112 -26.99 36.52 -54.99
N LEU A 113 -26.89 35.26 -55.42
CA LEU A 113 -27.38 34.80 -56.73
C LEU A 113 -28.88 35.00 -56.91
N LEU A 114 -29.68 34.73 -55.88
CA LEU A 114 -31.11 35.00 -55.89
C LEU A 114 -31.39 36.49 -56.04
N ARG A 115 -30.65 37.36 -55.34
CA ARG A 115 -30.77 38.82 -55.44
C ARG A 115 -30.39 39.35 -56.82
N VAL A 116 -29.28 38.87 -57.39
CA VAL A 116 -28.83 39.25 -58.75
C VAL A 116 -29.85 38.80 -59.80
N LYS A 117 -30.38 37.58 -59.68
CA LYS A 117 -31.47 37.12 -60.55
C LYS A 117 -32.70 38.00 -60.40
N GLU A 118 -33.18 38.25 -59.17
CA GLU A 118 -34.35 39.11 -58.93
C GLU A 118 -34.20 40.53 -59.51
N GLN A 119 -32.97 41.08 -59.53
CA GLN A 119 -32.65 42.35 -60.18
C GLN A 119 -32.65 42.22 -61.72
N GLY A 120 -32.06 41.16 -62.28
CA GLY A 120 -32.09 40.86 -63.72
C GLY A 120 -33.51 40.65 -64.25
N TRP A 121 -34.40 39.99 -63.49
CA TRP A 121 -35.83 39.85 -63.83
C TRP A 121 -36.60 41.18 -63.81
N GLN A 122 -36.13 42.19 -63.05
CA GLN A 122 -36.71 43.53 -63.05
C GLN A 122 -36.24 44.35 -64.26
N GLU A 123 -35.02 44.12 -64.75
CA GLU A 123 -34.46 44.74 -65.94
C GLU A 123 -34.95 44.07 -67.25
N GLU A 124 -35.01 42.74 -67.32
CA GLU A 124 -35.51 41.97 -68.48
C GLU A 124 -37.03 42.05 -68.66
N ARG A 125 -37.81 42.38 -67.62
CA ARG A 125 -39.24 42.71 -67.78
C ARG A 125 -39.49 43.93 -68.67
N ALA A 126 -38.46 44.75 -68.93
CA ALA A 126 -38.53 45.86 -69.87
C ALA A 126 -38.26 45.43 -71.33
N GLU A 127 -37.58 44.31 -71.58
CA GLU A 127 -37.16 43.90 -72.93
C GLU A 127 -37.26 42.37 -73.18
N LYS A 128 -38.40 41.97 -73.76
CA LYS A 128 -38.69 40.74 -74.53
C LYS A 128 -38.66 39.36 -73.85
N GLU A 129 -39.74 38.62 -74.15
CA GLU A 129 -39.88 37.16 -74.06
C GLU A 129 -38.84 36.45 -74.94
N VAL A 130 -38.10 35.47 -74.39
CA VAL A 130 -37.90 34.09 -74.89
C VAL A 130 -36.81 33.38 -74.05
N GLN A 131 -37.22 32.25 -73.46
CA GLN A 131 -36.48 31.04 -73.06
C GLN A 131 -34.95 31.09 -72.91
N GLU A 132 -34.43 30.81 -71.72
CA GLU A 132 -34.02 29.46 -71.31
C GLU A 132 -33.76 29.35 -69.79
N GLU A 133 -34.23 28.24 -69.26
CA GLU A 133 -33.80 27.46 -68.08
C GLU A 133 -32.79 28.11 -67.11
N HIS A 134 -33.27 28.66 -65.99
CA HIS A 134 -32.72 28.30 -64.68
C HIS A 134 -33.67 28.73 -63.57
N ASP A 135 -34.45 27.75 -63.11
CA ASP A 135 -35.59 27.88 -62.22
C ASP A 135 -35.25 28.57 -60.87
N PRO A 136 -35.83 29.74 -60.55
CA PRO A 136 -35.71 30.36 -59.23
C PRO A 136 -36.31 29.48 -58.11
N GLY A 137 -37.18 28.51 -58.45
CA GLY A 137 -37.66 27.47 -57.54
C GLY A 137 -36.55 26.54 -57.06
N LEU A 138 -35.59 26.20 -57.93
CA LEU A 138 -34.45 25.33 -57.60
C LEU A 138 -33.51 26.00 -56.58
N LEU A 139 -33.18 27.28 -56.78
CA LEU A 139 -32.35 28.05 -55.85
C LEU A 139 -33.01 28.24 -54.48
N LYS A 140 -34.34 28.46 -54.45
CA LYS A 140 -35.10 28.51 -53.19
C LYS A 140 -35.16 27.14 -52.50
N GLY A 141 -35.21 26.04 -53.27
CA GLY A 141 -35.08 24.68 -52.76
C GLY A 141 -33.71 24.41 -52.13
N ASN A 142 -32.64 24.77 -52.83
CA ASN A 142 -31.26 24.65 -52.34
C ASN A 142 -31.06 25.44 -51.04
N LEU A 143 -31.59 26.67 -50.97
CA LEU A 143 -31.51 27.48 -49.75
C LEU A 143 -32.18 26.80 -48.55
N ARG A 144 -33.38 26.22 -48.74
CA ARG A 144 -34.07 25.46 -47.67
C ARG A 144 -33.27 24.25 -47.25
N GLN A 145 -32.65 23.55 -48.20
CA GLN A 145 -31.82 22.38 -47.93
C GLN A 145 -30.56 22.77 -47.12
N ILE A 146 -29.89 23.86 -47.47
CA ILE A 146 -28.75 24.42 -46.74
C ILE A 146 -29.17 24.77 -45.30
N GLU A 147 -30.30 25.45 -45.12
CA GLU A 147 -30.81 25.82 -43.79
C GLU A 147 -31.15 24.59 -42.93
N GLU A 148 -31.68 23.53 -43.54
CA GLU A 148 -31.99 22.30 -42.84
C GLU A 148 -30.73 21.50 -42.48
N GLN A 149 -29.72 21.49 -43.35
CA GLN A 149 -28.39 20.93 -43.06
C GLN A 149 -27.68 21.70 -41.93
N MET A 150 -27.70 23.03 -41.95
CA MET A 150 -27.18 23.85 -40.86
C MET A 150 -27.87 23.54 -39.53
N ARG A 151 -29.20 23.35 -39.53
CA ARG A 151 -29.95 23.01 -38.32
C ARG A 151 -29.53 21.65 -37.73
N ARG A 152 -29.31 20.64 -38.59
CA ARG A 152 -28.81 19.32 -38.15
C ARG A 152 -27.41 19.43 -37.56
N LEU A 153 -26.49 20.12 -38.22
CA LEU A 153 -25.12 20.31 -37.73
C LEU A 153 -25.07 21.08 -36.41
N LEU A 154 -25.95 22.07 -36.20
CA LEU A 154 -26.07 22.78 -34.93
C LEU A 154 -26.51 21.84 -33.80
N GLN A 155 -27.48 20.95 -34.05
CA GLN A 155 -27.91 19.95 -33.07
C GLN A 155 -26.78 18.96 -32.75
N GLU A 156 -26.04 18.49 -33.74
CA GLU A 156 -24.88 17.61 -33.54
C GLU A 156 -23.77 18.30 -32.72
N LYS A 157 -23.52 19.59 -33.00
CA LYS A 157 -22.55 20.39 -32.26
C LYS A 157 -22.97 20.56 -30.79
N GLU A 158 -24.24 20.85 -30.53
CA GLU A 158 -24.78 20.95 -29.18
C GLU A 158 -24.63 19.63 -28.42
N GLN A 159 -24.95 18.50 -29.06
CA GLN A 159 -24.77 17.17 -28.47
C GLN A 159 -23.30 16.85 -28.16
N ALA A 160 -22.38 17.21 -29.05
CA ALA A 160 -20.94 17.05 -28.82
C ALA A 160 -20.45 17.91 -27.65
N GLN A 161 -20.97 19.13 -27.50
CA GLN A 161 -20.65 20.04 -26.40
C GLN A 161 -21.18 19.54 -25.06
N ASP A 162 -22.39 18.98 -25.00
CA ASP A 162 -22.94 18.44 -23.76
C ASP A 162 -22.16 17.20 -23.29
N ARG A 163 -21.75 16.32 -24.23
CA ARG A 163 -20.83 15.21 -23.91
C ARG A 163 -19.49 15.69 -23.40
N LEU A 164 -18.96 16.79 -23.93
CA LEU A 164 -17.72 17.39 -23.46
C LEU A 164 -17.84 17.83 -22.00
N LYS A 165 -18.95 18.48 -21.62
CA LYS A 165 -19.24 18.88 -20.23
C LYS A 165 -19.36 17.67 -19.30
N GLU A 166 -20.02 16.61 -19.75
CA GLU A 166 -20.11 15.36 -18.98
C GLU A 166 -18.72 14.75 -18.74
N ASN A 167 -17.87 14.71 -19.77
CA ASN A 167 -16.50 14.20 -19.65
C ASN A 167 -15.62 15.06 -18.75
N GLU A 168 -15.79 16.38 -18.76
CA GLU A 168 -15.13 17.26 -17.79
C GLU A 168 -15.54 16.95 -16.34
N GLN A 169 -16.82 16.70 -16.11
CA GLN A 169 -17.30 16.31 -14.78
C GLN A 169 -16.77 14.94 -14.36
N ARG A 170 -16.75 13.96 -15.27
CA ARG A 170 -16.15 12.64 -15.02
C ARG A 170 -14.65 12.74 -14.72
N ALA A 171 -13.91 13.54 -15.47
CA ALA A 171 -12.48 13.77 -15.23
C ALA A 171 -12.21 14.37 -13.84
N ARG A 172 -13.05 15.31 -13.39
CA ARG A 172 -12.92 15.90 -12.03
C ARG A 172 -13.10 14.85 -10.94
N VAL A 173 -14.09 13.97 -11.06
CA VAL A 173 -14.33 12.90 -10.09
C VAL A 173 -13.16 11.91 -10.07
N LEU A 174 -12.72 11.45 -11.24
CA LEU A 174 -11.57 10.53 -11.35
C LEU A 174 -10.28 11.15 -10.80
N GLN A 175 -10.07 12.45 -11.00
CA GLN A 175 -8.90 13.14 -10.44
C GLN A 175 -8.94 13.18 -8.91
N GLN A 176 -10.12 13.44 -8.30
CA GLN A 176 -10.28 13.39 -6.85
C GLN A 176 -10.05 11.98 -6.28
N GLU A 177 -10.50 10.95 -6.98
CA GLU A 177 -10.23 9.55 -6.61
C GLU A 177 -8.75 9.22 -6.66
N ARG A 178 -8.06 9.63 -7.73
CA ARG A 178 -6.62 9.44 -7.88
C ARG A 178 -5.85 10.09 -6.73
N GLU A 179 -6.18 11.33 -6.38
CA GLU A 179 -5.55 12.07 -5.28
C GLU A 179 -5.78 11.38 -3.93
N PHE A 180 -6.99 10.86 -3.71
CA PHE A 180 -7.30 10.08 -2.52
C PHE A 180 -6.48 8.80 -2.42
N TYR A 181 -6.48 7.96 -3.47
CA TYR A 181 -5.72 6.71 -3.46
C TYR A 181 -4.23 6.96 -3.36
N SER A 182 -3.72 8.01 -4.00
CA SER A 182 -2.31 8.43 -3.86
C SER A 182 -1.96 8.80 -2.42
N THR A 183 -2.80 9.61 -1.76
CA THR A 183 -2.59 9.99 -0.36
C THR A 183 -2.65 8.79 0.56
N GLN A 184 -3.58 7.87 0.32
CA GLN A 184 -3.72 6.64 1.10
C GLN A 184 -2.51 5.70 0.90
N ALA A 185 -2.04 5.53 -0.33
CA ALA A 185 -0.86 4.74 -0.65
C ALA A 185 0.40 5.29 0.05
N MET A 186 0.61 6.61 0.01
CA MET A 186 1.73 7.25 0.71
C MET A 186 1.66 7.03 2.23
N ALA A 187 0.48 7.17 2.83
CA ALA A 187 0.30 6.96 4.26
C ALA A 187 0.56 5.50 4.67
N LEU A 188 0.12 4.54 3.84
CA LEU A 188 0.34 3.12 4.07
C LEU A 188 1.83 2.75 3.90
N GLN A 189 2.48 3.26 2.85
CA GLN A 189 3.91 3.06 2.63
C GLN A 189 4.74 3.58 3.80
N LYS A 190 4.42 4.77 4.31
CA LYS A 190 5.07 5.32 5.52
C LYS A 190 4.90 4.41 6.74
N SER A 191 3.69 3.88 6.94
CA SER A 191 3.40 2.96 8.05
C SER A 191 4.19 1.64 7.93
N LEU A 192 4.34 1.10 6.73
CA LEU A 192 5.14 -0.09 6.47
C LEU A 192 6.63 0.16 6.69
N SER A 193 7.14 1.33 6.26
CA SER A 193 8.55 1.68 6.50
C SER A 193 8.86 1.86 7.99
N GLU A 194 7.97 2.51 8.74
CA GLU A 194 8.11 2.66 10.19
C GLU A 194 8.15 1.29 10.88
N LEU A 195 7.20 0.40 10.57
CA LEU A 195 7.15 -0.94 11.15
C LEU A 195 8.38 -1.80 10.80
N THR A 196 8.94 -1.61 9.60
CA THR A 196 10.17 -2.31 9.18
C THR A 196 11.37 -1.86 10.00
N VAL A 197 11.50 -0.56 10.25
CA VAL A 197 12.55 0.00 11.11
C VAL A 197 12.40 -0.50 12.55
N ASP A 198 11.18 -0.43 13.11
CA ASP A 198 10.90 -0.92 14.46
C ASP A 198 11.26 -2.41 14.60
N LYS A 199 10.88 -3.24 13.62
CA LYS A 199 11.25 -4.66 13.58
C LYS A 199 12.78 -4.84 13.59
N GLN A 200 13.49 -4.17 12.70
CA GLN A 200 14.95 -4.27 12.62
C GLN A 200 15.64 -3.85 13.92
N GLN A 201 15.12 -2.81 14.57
CA GLN A 201 15.61 -2.37 15.87
C GLN A 201 15.40 -3.44 16.94
N THR A 202 14.19 -3.99 17.07
CA THR A 202 13.92 -5.06 18.05
C THR A 202 14.72 -6.33 17.80
N GLU A 203 14.97 -6.68 16.53
CA GLU A 203 15.83 -7.82 16.18
C GLU A 203 17.30 -7.56 16.54
N ALA A 204 17.78 -6.33 16.38
CA ALA A 204 19.13 -5.94 16.77
C ALA A 204 19.30 -5.96 18.30
N GLU A 205 18.32 -5.44 19.05
CA GLU A 205 18.30 -5.48 20.51
C GLU A 205 18.27 -6.92 21.02
N LEU A 206 17.44 -7.79 20.44
CA LEU A 206 17.40 -9.22 20.79
C LEU A 206 18.73 -9.93 20.51
N LYS A 207 19.37 -9.65 19.37
CA LYS A 207 20.69 -10.22 19.06
C LYS A 207 21.76 -9.76 20.04
N ALA A 208 21.75 -8.49 20.44
CA ALA A 208 22.68 -7.97 21.44
C ALA A 208 22.47 -8.64 22.80
N GLU A 209 21.22 -8.84 23.21
CA GLU A 209 20.87 -9.56 24.44
C GLU A 209 21.34 -11.03 24.40
N ILE A 210 21.10 -11.74 23.29
CA ILE A 210 21.58 -13.12 23.11
C ILE A 210 23.11 -13.17 23.19
N GLN A 211 23.80 -12.24 22.54
CA GLN A 211 25.26 -12.16 22.57
C GLN A 211 25.78 -11.91 24.00
N ALA A 212 25.17 -10.97 24.73
CA ALA A 212 25.51 -10.70 26.11
C ALA A 212 25.29 -11.93 27.01
N ARG A 213 24.20 -12.68 26.81
CA ARG A 213 23.94 -13.94 27.53
C ARG A 213 24.99 -15.00 27.25
N MET A 214 25.37 -15.20 25.98
CA MET A 214 26.43 -16.14 25.62
C MET A 214 27.78 -15.78 26.27
N GLU A 215 28.12 -14.49 26.32
CA GLU A 215 29.35 -14.01 26.97
C GLU A 215 29.32 -14.23 28.49
N LEU A 216 28.16 -14.05 29.13
CA LEU A 216 27.97 -14.32 30.56
C LEU A 216 28.09 -15.83 30.84
N GLU A 217 27.49 -16.69 30.03
CA GLU A 217 27.65 -18.15 30.14
C GLU A 217 29.11 -18.60 29.98
N GLN A 218 29.84 -17.99 29.03
CA GLN A 218 31.26 -18.28 28.84
C GLN A 218 32.09 -17.87 30.07
N ARG A 219 31.81 -16.69 30.64
CA ARG A 219 32.47 -16.22 31.87
C ARG A 219 32.15 -17.11 33.06
N LEU A 220 30.89 -17.55 33.19
CA LEU A 220 30.48 -18.48 34.24
C LEU A 220 31.26 -19.81 34.14
N LYS A 221 31.36 -20.39 32.93
CA LYS A 221 32.15 -21.62 32.70
C LYS A 221 33.62 -21.45 33.07
N GLN A 222 34.23 -20.31 32.72
CA GLN A 222 35.62 -20.02 33.10
C GLN A 222 35.78 -19.94 34.63
N ALA A 223 34.83 -19.32 35.33
CA ALA A 223 34.84 -19.27 36.78
C ALA A 223 34.65 -20.67 37.41
N GLU A 224 33.77 -21.50 36.88
CA GLU A 224 33.59 -22.89 37.30
C GLU A 224 34.87 -23.73 37.09
N GLU A 225 35.54 -23.56 35.95
CA GLU A 225 36.80 -24.24 35.65
C GLU A 225 37.92 -23.79 36.61
N ALA A 226 38.02 -22.48 36.90
CA ALA A 226 38.97 -21.95 37.88
C ALA A 226 38.68 -22.48 39.29
N LEU A 227 37.42 -22.60 39.71
CA LEU A 227 37.03 -23.22 40.98
C LEU A 227 37.44 -24.69 41.05
N ARG A 228 37.15 -25.47 40.01
CA ARG A 228 37.54 -26.90 39.95
C ARG A 228 39.05 -27.08 39.97
N SER A 229 39.79 -26.23 39.24
CA SER A 229 41.26 -26.21 39.24
C SER A 229 41.81 -25.93 40.65
N LEU A 230 41.24 -24.94 41.33
CA LEU A 230 41.61 -24.58 42.70
C LEU A 230 41.34 -25.72 43.69
N GLU A 231 40.17 -26.37 43.59
CA GLU A 231 39.80 -27.54 44.42
C GLU A 231 40.77 -28.71 44.21
N GLN A 232 41.14 -29.00 42.96
CA GLN A 232 42.12 -30.03 42.62
C GLN A 232 43.53 -29.69 43.12
N GLY A 233 43.92 -28.41 43.05
CA GLY A 233 45.19 -27.93 43.59
C GLY A 233 45.29 -28.10 45.10
N LEU A 234 44.22 -27.72 45.83
CA LEU A 234 44.12 -27.80 47.29
C LEU A 234 44.01 -29.23 47.82
N SER A 235 43.40 -30.14 47.06
CA SER A 235 43.29 -31.56 47.43
C SER A 235 44.55 -32.38 47.12
N SER A 236 45.53 -31.82 46.40
CA SER A 236 46.79 -32.50 46.09
C SER A 236 47.83 -32.35 47.23
N LEU A 237 48.42 -33.48 47.66
CA LEU A 237 49.43 -33.52 48.73
C LEU A 237 50.79 -32.91 48.33
N ASP A 238 51.09 -32.86 47.02
CA ASP A 238 52.32 -32.30 46.47
C ASP A 238 52.09 -30.87 45.94
N CYS A 239 52.39 -29.88 46.77
CA CYS A 239 52.34 -28.47 46.39
C CYS A 239 53.67 -28.04 45.75
N THR A 240 53.69 -27.88 44.42
CA THR A 240 54.82 -27.32 43.70
C THR A 240 54.64 -25.82 43.49
N LYS A 241 55.74 -25.06 43.38
CA LYS A 241 55.69 -23.60 43.16
C LYS A 241 54.85 -23.22 41.92
N GLU A 242 54.88 -24.04 40.87
CA GLU A 242 54.08 -23.83 39.66
C GLU A 242 52.58 -24.00 39.90
N LYS A 243 52.17 -24.95 40.75
CA LYS A 243 50.77 -25.12 41.14
C LYS A 243 50.28 -23.95 42.00
N GLU A 244 51.12 -23.48 42.92
CA GLU A 244 50.81 -22.34 43.76
C GLU A 244 50.58 -21.06 42.94
N GLU A 245 51.39 -20.82 41.91
CA GLU A 245 51.20 -19.71 40.97
C GLU A 245 49.94 -19.87 40.10
N ARG A 246 49.59 -21.10 39.66
CA ARG A 246 48.32 -21.35 38.97
C ARG A 246 47.11 -21.07 39.87
N MET A 247 47.14 -21.53 41.11
CA MET A 247 46.08 -21.28 42.09
C MET A 247 45.90 -19.78 42.38
N LYS A 248 46.99 -18.99 42.45
CA LYS A 248 46.90 -17.52 42.56
C LYS A 248 46.22 -16.89 41.35
N GLY A 249 46.48 -17.42 40.16
CA GLY A 249 45.81 -17.04 38.92
C GLY A 249 44.30 -17.32 38.98
N ASP A 250 43.91 -18.53 39.38
CA ASP A 250 42.51 -18.96 39.52
C ASP A 250 41.75 -18.12 40.57
N VAL A 251 42.37 -17.86 41.73
CA VAL A 251 41.81 -16.97 42.76
C VAL A 251 41.62 -15.55 42.24
N SER A 252 42.56 -15.05 41.44
CA SER A 252 42.45 -13.71 40.84
C SER A 252 41.33 -13.63 39.80
N GLN A 253 41.12 -14.69 39.01
CA GLN A 253 40.01 -14.79 38.06
C GLN A 253 38.67 -14.84 38.78
N LEU A 254 38.55 -15.64 39.84
CA LEU A 254 37.34 -15.72 40.66
C LEU A 254 37.00 -14.41 41.34
N ARG A 255 38.01 -13.73 41.89
CA ARG A 255 37.83 -12.40 42.48
C ARG A 255 37.22 -11.42 41.47
N LYS A 256 37.73 -11.38 40.23
CA LYS A 256 37.20 -10.51 39.17
C LYS A 256 35.75 -10.87 38.82
N PHE A 257 35.45 -12.16 38.69
CA PHE A 257 34.09 -12.63 38.44
C PHE A 257 33.11 -12.15 39.51
N PHE A 258 33.44 -12.29 40.79
CA PHE A 258 32.59 -11.82 41.88
C PHE A 258 32.47 -10.29 41.95
N GLU A 259 33.56 -9.55 41.68
CA GLU A 259 33.50 -8.08 41.56
C GLU A 259 32.52 -7.64 40.46
N GLU A 260 32.52 -8.32 39.31
CA GLU A 260 31.54 -8.08 38.23
C GLU A 260 30.11 -8.42 38.65
N CYS A 261 29.88 -9.53 39.35
CA CYS A 261 28.56 -9.90 39.88
C CYS A 261 28.02 -8.86 40.88
N ILE A 262 28.88 -8.33 41.76
CA ILE A 262 28.51 -7.27 42.70
C ILE A 262 28.08 -6.01 41.93
N CYS A 263 28.87 -5.61 40.92
CA CYS A 263 28.52 -4.45 40.08
C CYS A 263 27.17 -4.66 39.35
N ALA A 264 26.91 -5.87 38.84
CA ALA A 264 25.65 -6.20 38.19
C ALA A 264 24.47 -6.13 39.18
N ALA A 265 24.62 -6.68 40.38
CA ALA A 265 23.59 -6.62 41.44
C ALA A 265 23.30 -5.18 41.89
N GLU A 266 24.31 -4.32 41.96
CA GLU A 266 24.13 -2.89 42.26
C GLU A 266 23.34 -2.15 41.16
N ILE A 267 23.51 -2.55 39.89
CA ILE A 267 22.74 -2.02 38.77
C ILE A 267 21.31 -2.54 38.83
N GLU A 268 21.11 -3.83 39.12
CA GLU A 268 19.81 -4.47 39.27
C GLU A 268 18.99 -3.85 40.43
N ALA A 269 19.63 -3.52 41.54
CA ALA A 269 18.99 -2.79 42.64
C ALA A 269 18.47 -1.39 42.21
N LYS A 270 19.08 -0.79 41.18
CA LYS A 270 18.66 0.51 40.59
C LYS A 270 17.64 0.34 39.45
N LEU A 271 17.39 -0.89 39.00
CA LEU A 271 16.52 -1.21 37.87
C LEU A 271 15.09 -0.62 38.01
N PRO A 272 14.43 -0.62 39.19
CA PRO A 272 13.10 -0.02 39.34
C PRO A 272 13.05 1.48 38.98
N ALA A 273 14.12 2.23 39.29
CA ALA A 273 14.21 3.65 38.95
C ALA A 273 14.49 3.86 37.45
N ILE A 274 15.32 3.00 36.85
CA ILE A 274 15.66 3.02 35.41
C ILE A 274 14.42 2.66 34.57
N MET A 275 13.69 1.60 34.95
CA MET A 275 12.47 1.15 34.26
C MET A 275 11.35 2.20 34.30
N LYS A 276 11.18 2.90 35.43
CA LYS A 276 10.18 3.98 35.54
C LYS A 276 10.39 5.09 34.49
N ASN A 277 11.64 5.41 34.18
CA ASN A 277 11.99 6.39 33.15
C ASN A 277 11.78 5.83 31.73
N ALA A 278 12.12 4.57 31.47
CA ALA A 278 11.91 3.93 30.18
C ALA A 278 10.41 3.79 29.83
N VAL A 279 9.58 3.35 30.79
CA VAL A 279 8.13 3.20 30.60
C VAL A 279 7.47 4.53 30.23
N TYR A 280 7.94 5.65 30.76
CA TYR A 280 7.43 6.97 30.40
C TYR A 280 7.66 7.30 28.91
N ILE A 281 8.85 6.98 28.39
CA ILE A 281 9.22 7.20 26.97
C ILE A 281 8.37 6.32 26.05
N HIS A 282 8.25 5.02 26.35
CA HIS A 282 7.44 4.10 25.54
C HIS A 282 5.94 4.42 25.60
N LYS A 283 5.41 4.85 26.75
CA LYS A 283 4.01 5.26 26.89
C LYS A 283 3.71 6.54 26.10
N ALA A 284 4.67 7.46 25.99
CA ALA A 284 4.57 8.64 25.13
C ALA A 284 4.63 8.28 23.63
N ALA A 285 5.45 7.30 23.23
CA ALA A 285 5.51 6.79 21.86
C ALA A 285 4.23 6.04 21.45
N ALA A 286 3.73 5.13 22.29
CA ALA A 286 2.51 4.37 22.02
C ALA A 286 1.26 5.26 21.87
N ARG A 287 1.17 6.37 22.63
CA ARG A 287 0.12 7.39 22.47
C ARG A 287 0.17 8.08 21.11
N ARG A 288 1.36 8.40 20.60
CA ARG A 288 1.55 8.94 19.24
C ARG A 288 1.06 7.96 18.17
N ILE A 289 1.43 6.68 18.27
CA ILE A 289 1.03 5.63 17.31
C ILE A 289 -0.50 5.43 17.29
N LYS A 290 -1.15 5.38 18.46
CA LYS A 290 -2.63 5.25 18.54
C LYS A 290 -3.35 6.43 17.90
N SER A 291 -2.85 7.65 18.07
CA SER A 291 -3.42 8.85 17.44
C SER A 291 -3.41 8.75 15.91
N CYS A 292 -2.32 8.25 15.33
CA CYS A 292 -2.21 8.06 13.87
C CYS A 292 -3.15 6.97 13.32
N ARG A 293 -3.47 5.94 14.09
CA ARG A 293 -4.42 4.87 13.69
C ARG A 293 -5.87 5.36 13.66
N VAL A 294 -6.28 6.19 14.62
CA VAL A 294 -7.65 6.73 14.70
C VAL A 294 -7.93 7.67 13.51
N GLN A 295 -6.96 8.50 13.15
CA GLN A 295 -7.07 9.41 12.00
C GLN A 295 -7.24 8.66 10.66
N ARG A 296 -6.57 7.51 10.50
CA ARG A 296 -6.71 6.66 9.29
C ARG A 296 -8.09 6.00 9.15
N LYS A 297 -8.66 5.48 10.25
CA LYS A 297 -9.98 4.82 10.22
C LYS A 297 -11.13 5.78 9.92
N ALA A 298 -11.06 7.01 10.43
CA ALA A 298 -12.05 8.06 10.18
C ALA A 298 -12.03 8.53 8.71
N SER A 299 -10.83 8.69 8.13
CA SER A 299 -10.65 9.06 6.72
C SER A 299 -11.25 8.04 5.75
N ARG A 300 -11.06 6.74 6.01
CA ARG A 300 -11.66 5.67 5.19
C ARG A 300 -13.19 5.65 5.22
N HIS A 301 -13.81 5.87 6.39
CA HIS A 301 -15.28 5.88 6.50
C HIS A 301 -15.91 7.06 5.79
N HIS A 302 -15.29 8.24 5.87
CA HIS A 302 -15.76 9.43 5.17
C HIS A 302 -15.75 9.23 3.64
N TRP A 303 -14.70 8.62 3.11
CA TRP A 303 -14.58 8.38 1.66
C TRP A 303 -15.40 7.19 1.16
N ALA A 304 -15.60 6.17 1.99
CA ALA A 304 -16.52 5.08 1.68
C ALA A 304 -17.99 5.55 1.59
N GLN A 305 -18.37 6.60 2.33
CA GLN A 305 -19.70 7.21 2.26
C GLN A 305 -19.89 8.14 1.06
N LEU A 306 -18.81 8.74 0.52
CA LEU A 306 -18.87 9.59 -0.69
C LEU A 306 -18.88 8.81 -2.02
N LYS A 307 -18.90 7.47 -1.99
CA LYS A 307 -18.81 6.64 -3.20
C LYS A 307 -20.03 6.84 -4.12
N HIS A 308 -19.83 7.63 -5.18
CA HIS A 308 -20.66 7.63 -6.40
C HIS A 308 -20.16 6.63 -7.46
N SER A 309 -19.00 5.99 -7.26
CA SER A 309 -18.24 5.40 -8.38
C SER A 309 -18.21 3.88 -8.53
N LYS A 310 -19.00 3.12 -7.76
CA LYS A 310 -19.14 1.68 -8.05
C LYS A 310 -19.82 1.39 -9.40
N SER A 311 -20.38 2.40 -10.07
CA SER A 311 -21.00 2.29 -11.39
C SER A 311 -20.04 2.44 -12.57
N PHE A 312 -18.77 2.81 -12.37
CA PHE A 312 -17.84 3.12 -13.46
C PHE A 312 -16.75 2.05 -13.69
N ILE A 313 -16.59 1.11 -12.76
CA ILE A 313 -15.65 0.01 -12.90
C ILE A 313 -16.36 -1.10 -13.68
N LEU A 314 -16.08 -1.20 -14.98
CA LEU A 314 -16.36 -2.44 -15.72
C LEU A 314 -15.54 -3.56 -15.08
N SER A 315 -16.20 -4.65 -14.71
CA SER A 315 -15.56 -5.84 -14.17
C SER A 315 -14.53 -6.38 -15.18
N PRO A 316 -13.34 -6.84 -14.74
CA PRO A 316 -12.31 -7.37 -15.63
C PRO A 316 -12.71 -8.63 -16.44
N ASP A 317 -13.85 -9.25 -16.11
CA ASP A 317 -14.35 -10.49 -16.75
C ASP A 317 -15.15 -10.27 -18.04
N GLU A 318 -15.40 -9.01 -18.43
CA GLU A 318 -15.97 -8.70 -19.74
C GLU A 318 -14.92 -7.95 -20.56
N GLU A 319 -14.05 -8.68 -21.28
CA GLU A 319 -13.41 -8.14 -22.48
C GLU A 319 -14.41 -8.25 -23.64
N PRO A 320 -15.15 -7.18 -24.01
CA PRO A 320 -15.83 -7.22 -25.28
C PRO A 320 -14.77 -7.07 -26.37
N SER A 321 -14.83 -7.96 -27.37
CA SER A 321 -14.09 -7.82 -28.62
C SER A 321 -14.06 -6.35 -29.07
N LEU A 322 -12.91 -5.87 -29.53
CA LEU A 322 -12.76 -4.51 -30.08
C LEU A 322 -13.82 -4.21 -31.17
N GLU A 323 -14.27 -5.25 -31.86
CA GLU A 323 -15.39 -5.24 -32.81
C GLU A 323 -16.73 -4.95 -32.12
N ASP A 324 -17.03 -5.56 -30.97
CA ASP A 324 -18.25 -5.36 -30.19
C ASP A 324 -18.31 -3.98 -29.54
N LEU A 325 -17.17 -3.45 -29.09
CA LEU A 325 -17.08 -2.09 -28.55
C LEU A 325 -17.32 -1.07 -29.67
N ARG A 326 -16.72 -1.25 -30.85
CA ARG A 326 -16.97 -0.43 -32.05
C ARG A 326 -18.41 -0.57 -32.54
N GLU A 327 -18.98 -1.77 -32.48
CA GLU A 327 -20.34 -2.05 -32.91
C GLU A 327 -21.38 -1.42 -31.97
N LYS A 328 -21.20 -1.53 -30.65
CA LYS A 328 -22.04 -0.85 -29.64
C LYS A 328 -21.88 0.67 -29.70
N THR A 329 -20.68 1.14 -29.98
CA THR A 329 -20.37 2.57 -30.16
C THR A 329 -21.09 3.11 -31.39
N ALA A 330 -21.02 2.42 -32.54
CA ALA A 330 -21.77 2.76 -33.76
C ALA A 330 -23.30 2.70 -33.57
N ARG A 331 -23.83 1.74 -32.80
CA ARG A 331 -25.27 1.66 -32.46
C ARG A 331 -25.76 2.85 -31.63
N ARG A 332 -24.87 3.54 -30.89
CA ARG A 332 -25.21 4.71 -30.08
C ARG A 332 -25.20 6.04 -30.84
N TYR A 333 -24.73 6.06 -32.08
CA TYR A 333 -24.65 7.28 -32.88
C TYR A 333 -25.87 7.50 -33.78
N THR A 334 -26.49 6.46 -34.36
CA THR A 334 -27.66 6.61 -35.26
C THR A 334 -28.52 5.34 -35.36
N CYS A 335 -29.84 5.47 -35.52
CA CYS A 335 -30.76 4.36 -35.87
C CYS A 335 -30.78 4.00 -37.37
N ASP A 336 -30.06 4.74 -38.22
CA ASP A 336 -30.01 4.54 -39.68
C ASP A 336 -28.97 3.46 -40.05
N SER A 337 -29.46 2.37 -40.64
CA SER A 337 -28.68 1.22 -41.09
C SER A 337 -27.63 1.57 -42.16
N SER A 338 -27.95 2.47 -43.08
CA SER A 338 -27.07 2.83 -44.20
C SER A 338 -25.88 3.69 -43.76
N PHE A 339 -26.08 4.49 -42.70
CA PHE A 339 -25.04 5.31 -42.08
C PHE A 339 -24.12 4.46 -41.21
N ARG A 340 -24.68 3.49 -40.48
CA ARG A 340 -23.95 2.51 -39.66
C ARG A 340 -22.88 1.77 -40.46
N GLU A 341 -23.22 1.35 -41.68
CA GLU A 341 -22.29 0.64 -42.56
C GLU A 341 -21.15 1.53 -43.07
N LYS A 342 -21.43 2.82 -43.32
CA LYS A 342 -20.40 3.82 -43.70
C LYS A 342 -19.45 4.12 -42.56
N VAL A 343 -19.97 4.35 -41.35
CA VAL A 343 -19.15 4.59 -40.15
C VAL A 343 -18.29 3.37 -39.83
N PHE A 344 -18.83 2.16 -39.94
CA PHE A 344 -18.07 0.94 -39.76
C PHE A 344 -16.95 0.80 -40.80
N LYS A 345 -17.21 1.09 -42.09
CA LYS A 345 -16.17 1.08 -43.13
C LYS A 345 -15.06 2.11 -42.89
N ILE A 346 -15.40 3.29 -42.35
CA ILE A 346 -14.43 4.34 -42.01
C ILE A 346 -13.55 3.91 -40.83
N ILE A 347 -14.13 3.26 -39.81
CA ILE A 347 -13.41 2.80 -38.60
C ILE A 347 -12.58 1.54 -38.88
N SER A 348 -13.00 0.71 -39.84
CA SER A 348 -12.32 -0.54 -40.20
C SER A 348 -11.20 -0.39 -41.23
N HIS A 349 -11.10 0.76 -41.92
CA HIS A 349 -9.93 1.08 -42.74
C HIS A 349 -8.72 1.42 -41.85
N LYS A 350 -7.95 0.38 -41.51
CA LYS A 350 -6.50 0.52 -41.31
C LYS A 350 -5.88 0.84 -42.68
N ASP A 351 -5.10 1.91 -42.75
CA ASP A 351 -4.22 2.21 -43.88
C ASP A 351 -3.39 0.96 -44.28
N PRO A 352 -3.53 0.43 -45.50
CA PRO A 352 -2.54 -0.49 -46.06
C PRO A 352 -1.46 0.37 -46.74
N GLY A 353 -0.52 0.90 -45.95
CA GLY A 353 0.44 1.84 -46.52
C GLY A 353 1.58 2.26 -45.61
N LYS A 354 2.37 1.31 -45.09
CA LYS A 354 3.81 1.49 -44.77
C LYS A 354 4.45 0.15 -44.41
N ALA A 355 4.78 -0.61 -45.44
CA ALA A 355 5.81 -1.64 -45.43
C ALA A 355 6.35 -1.73 -46.86
N ASP A 356 7.34 -0.90 -47.17
CA ASP A 356 8.49 -1.22 -48.04
C ASP A 356 9.33 0.06 -48.22
N GLY A 357 10.63 -0.07 -47.93
CA GLY A 357 11.64 0.99 -47.95
C GLY A 357 12.70 0.78 -46.88
#